data_AF-A0A1V4HD40-F1
#
_entry.id   AF-A0A1V4HD40-F1
#
_cell.length_a   1.000
_cell.length_b   1.000
_cell.length_c   1.000
_cell.angle_alpha   90.00
_cell.angle_beta   90.00
_cell.angle_gamma   90.00
#
_symmetry.space_group_name_H-M   'P 1'
#
loop_
_entity.id
_entity.type
_entity.pdbx_description
1 polymer ?
#
loop_
_entity_poly.entity_id
_entity_poly.type
_entity_poly.pdbx_seq_one_letter_code
_entity_poly.pdbx_strand_id
1 'polypeptide(L)'
;MKTATDLHRTNEKVEETGKYVCAAGKTLQLSHGDEFPNCPVSGKETTWRHANHQHKTGDKVTEAGYYQDADGQKIELKIGDTFPSCPKTGQPTAWHHV
;
A
#
# COMPACT_ATOMS: atom_id res chain seq x y z
N MET A 1 -8.60 -8.22 14.02
CA MET A 1 -8.79 -6.95 14.77
C MET A 1 -8.35 -5.84 13.84
N LYS A 2 -9.21 -4.86 13.53
CA LYS A 2 -8.88 -3.74 12.63
C LYS A 2 -8.06 -2.74 13.45
N THR A 3 -6.74 -2.84 13.35
CA THR A 3 -5.82 -2.08 14.20
C THR A 3 -5.91 -0.60 13.84
N ALA A 4 -6.07 0.23 14.85
CA ALA A 4 -6.26 1.68 14.75
C ALA A 4 -4.96 2.45 14.43
N THR A 5 -4.00 1.83 13.74
CA THR A 5 -2.63 2.34 13.56
C THR A 5 -2.37 2.94 12.18
N ASP A 6 -3.16 2.62 11.16
CA ASP A 6 -3.00 3.15 9.79
C ASP A 6 -3.53 4.58 9.59
N LEU A 7 -3.70 5.38 10.65
CA LEU A 7 -4.22 6.76 10.56
C LEU A 7 -3.10 7.78 10.69
N HIS A 8 -2.68 8.34 9.57
CA HIS A 8 -1.63 9.34 9.47
C HIS A 8 -2.19 10.76 9.40
N ARG A 9 -1.38 11.76 9.77
CA ARG A 9 -1.75 13.19 9.69
C ARG A 9 -1.03 13.90 8.55
N THR A 10 -1.57 15.04 8.14
CA THR A 10 -0.90 15.93 7.18
C THR A 10 0.47 16.38 7.69
N ASN A 11 1.47 16.40 6.81
CA ASN A 11 2.90 16.61 7.07
C ASN A 11 3.57 15.53 7.93
N GLU A 12 2.89 14.42 8.22
CA GLU A 12 3.55 13.25 8.79
C GLU A 12 4.38 12.57 7.70
N LYS A 13 5.43 11.85 8.09
CA LYS A 13 6.19 11.03 7.15
C LYS A 13 5.46 9.73 6.89
N VAL A 14 5.42 9.37 5.62
CA VAL A 14 4.87 8.12 5.15
C VAL A 14 5.84 7.01 5.55
N GLU A 15 5.42 6.14 6.46
CA GLU A 15 6.23 4.99 6.90
C GLU A 15 6.02 3.76 6.01
N GLU A 16 4.98 3.75 5.17
CA GLU A 16 4.65 2.64 4.27
C GLU A 16 4.27 3.22 2.90
N THR A 17 4.91 2.77 1.83
CA THR A 17 4.53 3.21 0.48
C THR A 17 3.17 2.65 0.13
N GLY A 18 2.19 3.53 -0.12
CA GLY A 18 0.88 3.03 -0.40
C GLY A 18 -0.15 3.97 -0.95
N LYS A 19 -1.28 3.39 -1.30
CA LYS A 19 -2.51 4.14 -1.47
C LYS A 19 -3.05 4.49 -0.10
N TYR A 20 -3.22 5.78 0.13
CA TYR A 20 -3.83 6.34 1.31
C TYR A 20 -5.12 7.04 0.95
N VAL A 21 -6.15 6.89 1.76
CA VAL A 21 -7.45 7.56 1.61
C VAL A 21 -7.59 8.66 2.65
N CYS A 22 -7.81 9.89 2.21
CA CYS A 22 -8.05 10.99 3.12
C CYS A 22 -9.45 10.88 3.78
N ALA A 23 -9.71 11.68 4.82
CA ALA A 23 -11.02 11.71 5.48
C ALA A 23 -12.19 12.07 4.54
N ALA A 24 -11.92 12.72 3.40
CA ALA A 24 -12.92 13.03 2.37
C ALA A 24 -13.18 11.86 1.40
N GLY A 25 -12.48 10.73 1.53
CA GLY A 25 -12.64 9.55 0.68
C GLY A 25 -11.80 9.55 -0.60
N LYS A 26 -10.89 10.52 -0.79
CA LYS A 26 -9.99 10.55 -1.95
C LYS A 26 -8.74 9.73 -1.67
N THR A 27 -8.40 8.84 -2.60
CA THR A 27 -7.16 8.06 -2.56
C THR A 27 -6.00 8.78 -3.24
N LEU A 28 -4.81 8.65 -2.66
CA LEU A 28 -3.54 9.17 -3.17
C LEU A 28 -2.46 8.11 -2.97
N GLN A 29 -1.56 7.96 -3.92
CA GLN A 29 -0.42 7.06 -3.78
C GLN A 29 0.78 7.85 -3.25
N LEU A 30 1.31 7.44 -2.11
CA LEU A 30 2.44 8.06 -1.41
C LEU A 30 3.52 7.02 -1.23
N SER A 31 4.79 7.43 -1.22
CA SER A 31 5.92 6.52 -1.03
C SER A 31 6.52 6.66 0.36
N HIS A 32 7.20 5.63 0.84
CA HIS A 32 7.93 5.67 2.10
C HIS A 32 8.90 6.85 2.08
N GLY A 33 8.78 7.73 3.08
CA GLY A 33 9.57 8.94 3.22
C GLY A 33 8.96 10.18 2.57
N ASP A 34 7.88 10.06 1.79
CA ASP A 34 7.05 11.20 1.39
C ASP A 34 6.35 11.81 2.60
N GLU A 35 5.81 13.01 2.44
CA GLU A 35 4.98 13.69 3.43
C GLU A 35 3.51 13.62 3.02
N PHE A 36 2.63 13.32 3.97
CA PHE A 36 1.20 13.31 3.73
C PHE A 36 0.69 14.73 3.37
N PRO A 37 0.22 14.98 2.14
CA PRO A 37 -0.19 16.32 1.75
C PRO A 37 -1.55 16.68 2.35
N ASN A 38 -1.92 17.95 2.23
CA ASN A 38 -3.29 18.38 2.53
C ASN A 38 -4.30 17.59 1.68
N CYS A 39 -5.52 17.45 2.18
CA CYS A 39 -6.58 16.77 1.42
C CYS A 39 -6.76 17.46 0.06
N PRO A 40 -6.63 16.75 -1.08
CA PRO A 40 -6.83 17.34 -2.40
C PRO A 40 -8.29 17.79 -2.65
N VAL A 41 -9.23 17.34 -1.82
CA VAL A 41 -10.65 17.72 -1.93
C VAL A 41 -10.93 19.03 -1.19
N SER A 42 -10.45 19.18 0.04
CA SER A 42 -10.74 20.36 0.87
C SER A 42 -9.61 21.39 0.90
N GLY A 43 -8.40 21.03 0.45
CA GLY A 43 -7.19 21.85 0.56
C GLY A 43 -6.71 22.09 1.99
N LYS A 44 -7.28 21.37 2.97
CA LYS A 44 -7.00 21.53 4.41
C LYS A 44 -6.31 20.30 4.97
N GLU A 45 -5.76 20.47 6.16
CA GLU A 45 -5.23 19.37 6.97
C GLU A 45 -6.28 18.27 7.12
N THR A 46 -5.82 17.03 6.97
CA THR A 46 -6.65 15.85 6.99
C THR A 46 -5.90 14.67 7.58
N THR A 47 -6.66 13.61 7.84
CA THR A 47 -6.12 12.32 8.21
C THR A 47 -6.14 11.41 7.00
N TRP A 48 -5.08 10.64 6.84
CA TRP A 48 -4.86 9.67 5.78
C TRP A 48 -4.95 8.28 6.37
N ARG A 49 -5.71 7.40 5.73
CA ARG A 49 -5.83 6.00 6.11
C ARG A 49 -5.15 5.15 5.07
N HIS A 50 -4.34 4.19 5.48
CA HIS A 50 -3.82 3.24 4.52
C HIS A 50 -4.98 2.47 3.88
N ALA A 51 -5.11 2.54 2.57
CA ALA A 51 -6.03 1.67 1.84
C ALA A 51 -5.38 0.29 1.82
N ASN A 52 -6.14 -0.77 2.07
CA ASN A 52 -5.60 -2.13 2.03
C ASN A 52 -5.10 -2.45 0.61
N HIS A 53 -3.80 -2.68 0.42
CA HIS A 53 -3.30 -3.03 -0.92
C HIS A 53 -3.44 -4.52 -1.15
N GLN A 54 -4.06 -4.82 -2.29
CA GLN A 54 -4.04 -6.14 -2.87
C GLN A 54 -3.51 -5.96 -4.29
N HIS A 55 -2.32 -6.48 -4.55
CA HIS A 55 -1.69 -6.48 -5.85
C HIS A 55 -2.01 -7.79 -6.56
N LYS A 56 -1.97 -7.79 -7.89
CA LYS A 56 -2.18 -9.01 -8.69
C LYS A 56 -0.87 -9.40 -9.36
N THR A 57 -0.71 -10.69 -9.67
CA THR A 57 0.36 -11.13 -10.56
C THR A 57 0.40 -10.29 -11.85
N GLY A 58 1.60 -9.84 -12.22
CA GLY A 58 1.84 -8.95 -13.36
C GLY A 58 1.74 -7.46 -13.05
N ASP A 59 1.26 -7.07 -11.88
CA ASP A 59 1.26 -5.68 -11.44
C ASP A 59 2.70 -5.22 -11.12
N LYS A 60 2.98 -3.93 -11.20
CA LYS A 60 4.28 -3.40 -10.78
C LYS A 60 4.29 -3.19 -9.28
N VAL A 61 5.36 -3.64 -8.67
CA VAL A 61 5.64 -3.44 -7.26
C VAL A 61 5.89 -1.96 -7.05
N THR A 62 4.94 -1.32 -6.38
CA THR A 62 5.03 0.11 -6.04
C THR A 62 5.73 0.32 -4.71
N GLU A 63 5.78 -0.70 -3.86
CA GLU A 63 6.37 -0.68 -2.52
C GLU A 63 7.39 -1.80 -2.38
N ALA A 64 8.60 -1.48 -1.93
CA ALA A 64 9.55 -2.52 -1.56
C ALA A 64 9.19 -3.07 -0.19
N GLY A 65 9.11 -4.38 -0.07
CA GLY A 65 8.78 -5.02 1.20
C GLY A 65 8.39 -6.47 1.04
N TYR A 66 7.77 -7.02 2.08
CA TYR A 66 7.33 -8.40 2.11
C TYR A 66 5.88 -8.49 1.68
N TYR A 67 5.61 -9.40 0.76
CA TYR A 67 4.28 -9.66 0.26
C TYR A 67 3.91 -11.10 0.53
N GLN A 68 2.69 -11.30 1.02
CA GLN A 68 2.09 -12.59 1.25
C GLN A 68 1.00 -12.85 0.21
N ASP A 69 1.02 -14.01 -0.44
CA ASP A 69 -0.05 -14.42 -1.32
C ASP A 69 -1.22 -15.08 -0.57
N ALA A 70 -2.31 -15.41 -1.28
CA ALA A 70 -3.48 -16.09 -0.71
C ALA A 70 -3.15 -17.46 -0.08
N ASP A 71 -2.11 -18.15 -0.55
CA ASP A 71 -1.62 -19.42 0.03
C ASP A 71 -0.72 -19.22 1.26
N GLY A 72 -0.47 -17.97 1.67
CA GLY A 72 0.35 -17.61 2.81
C GLY A 72 1.85 -17.53 2.53
N GLN A 73 2.28 -17.62 1.27
CA GLN A 73 3.68 -17.56 0.87
C GLN A 73 4.19 -16.13 0.86
N LYS A 74 5.33 -15.92 1.53
CA LYS A 74 5.98 -14.61 1.63
C LYS A 74 7.10 -14.46 0.60
N ILE A 75 7.16 -13.32 -0.05
CA ILE A 75 8.22 -12.92 -0.98
C ILE A 75 8.67 -11.49 -0.67
N GLU A 76 9.96 -11.23 -0.76
CA GLU A 76 10.49 -9.87 -0.75
C GLU A 76 10.51 -9.34 -2.18
N LEU A 77 9.87 -8.19 -2.42
CA LEU A 77 9.86 -7.52 -3.72
C LEU A 77 10.39 -6.10 -3.57
N LYS A 78 11.01 -5.56 -4.62
CA LYS A 78 11.53 -4.19 -4.63
C LYS A 78 10.69 -3.32 -5.56
N ILE A 79 10.72 -2.00 -5.33
CA ILE A 79 10.01 -1.04 -6.18
C ILE A 79 10.48 -1.22 -7.64
N GLY A 80 9.51 -1.38 -8.54
CA GLY A 80 9.75 -1.61 -9.96
C GLY A 80 9.78 -3.07 -10.38
N ASP A 81 9.86 -4.02 -9.44
CA ASP A 81 9.66 -5.44 -9.72
C ASP A 81 8.24 -5.71 -10.22
N THR A 82 8.02 -6.91 -10.75
CA THR A 82 6.69 -7.38 -11.16
C THR A 82 6.22 -8.45 -10.20
N PHE A 83 5.00 -8.36 -9.70
CA PHE A 83 4.43 -9.38 -8.84
C PHE A 83 4.40 -10.73 -9.57
N PRO A 84 5.11 -11.76 -9.08
CA PRO A 84 5.17 -13.04 -9.77
C PRO A 84 3.85 -13.81 -9.65
N SER A 85 3.72 -14.91 -10.40
CA SER A 85 2.68 -15.91 -10.14
C SER A 85 2.93 -16.59 -8.80
N CYS A 86 1.89 -17.23 -8.25
CA CYS A 86 2.01 -18.02 -7.03
C CYS A 86 3.15 -19.06 -7.20
N PRO A 87 4.19 -19.06 -6.35
CA PRO A 87 5.33 -19.96 -6.51
C PRO A 87 4.96 -21.44 -6.36
N LYS A 88 3.87 -21.75 -5.64
CA LYS A 88 3.38 -23.12 -5.47
C LYS A 88 2.63 -23.67 -6.68
N THR A 89 1.78 -22.86 -7.29
CA THR A 89 0.84 -23.33 -8.33
C THR A 89 1.16 -22.80 -9.73
N GLY A 90 2.01 -21.77 -9.84
CA GLY A 90 2.28 -21.05 -11.08
C GLY A 90 1.11 -20.21 -11.58
N GLN A 91 -0.01 -20.15 -10.85
CA GLN A 91 -1.21 -19.43 -11.24
C GLN A 91 -1.17 -17.96 -10.79
N PRO A 92 -1.90 -17.06 -11.47
CA PRO A 92 -2.02 -15.67 -11.03
C PRO A 92 -2.68 -15.60 -9.65
N THR A 93 -2.04 -14.90 -8.73
CA THR A 93 -2.49 -14.76 -7.34
C THR A 93 -2.61 -13.29 -6.93
N ALA A 94 -3.21 -13.08 -5.77
CA ALA A 94 -3.27 -11.79 -5.12
C ALA A 94 -2.19 -11.72 -4.05
N TRP A 95 -1.38 -10.66 -4.10
CA TRP A 95 -0.32 -10.37 -3.15
C TRP A 95 -0.75 -9.25 -2.21
N HIS A 96 -0.55 -9.48 -0.92
CA HIS A 96 -0.85 -8.54 0.15
C HIS A 96 0.46 -8.12 0.79
N HIS A 97 0.69 -6.82 0.96
CA HIS A 97 1.84 -6.38 1.75
C HIS A 97 1.66 -6.79 3.22
N VAL A 98 2.72 -7.28 3.87
CA VAL A 98 2.70 -7.86 5.25
C VAL A 98 3.88 -7.46 6.11
#